data_AF-A0A1S8WV48-F1
#
_entry.id   AF-A0A1S8WV48-F1
#
_cell.length_a   1.000
_cell.length_b   1.000
_cell.length_c   1.000
_cell.angle_alpha   90.00
_cell.angle_beta   90.00
_cell.angle_gamma   90.00
#
_symmetry.space_group_name_H-M   'P 1'
#
loop_
_entity.id
_entity.type
_entity.pdbx_description
1 polymer ?
#
loop_
_entity_poly.entity_id
_entity_poly.type
_entity_poly.pdbx_seq_one_letter_code
_entity_poly.pdbx_strand_id
1 'polypeptide(L)'
;MICCQNKDLVDSRLVTTPEAMQPEDRAQRSPVCDRIFIQRDFSEGTAVRFQTSPMPFQLRGRINPTRYAEAIGQLNKLFDEAEAISPAVCFENALGCLTAYLAFLCINTHYEK
;
A
#
# COMPACT_ATOMS: atom_id res chain seq x y z
N MET A 1 5.96 -5.89 -6.27
CA MET A 1 5.68 -5.09 -7.48
C MET A 1 4.49 -4.20 -7.18
N ILE A 2 4.73 -3.01 -6.61
CA ILE A 2 3.68 -2.04 -6.31
C ILE A 2 3.48 -1.24 -7.59
N CYS A 3 2.28 -1.33 -8.18
CA CYS A 3 1.95 -0.63 -9.41
C CYS A 3 1.98 0.89 -9.19
N CYS A 4 3.03 1.54 -9.67
CA CYS A 4 2.93 2.90 -10.21
C CYS A 4 2.02 2.83 -11.44
N GLN A 5 0.71 3.05 -11.28
CA GLN A 5 -0.13 3.35 -12.44
C GLN A 5 -0.06 4.85 -12.74
N ASN A 6 0.51 5.11 -13.91
CA ASN A 6 0.49 6.36 -14.65
C ASN A 6 -0.89 6.99 -14.67
N LYS A 7 -0.90 8.32 -14.57
CA LYS A 7 -2.06 9.19 -14.42
C LYS A 7 -2.67 9.55 -15.78
N ASP A 8 -2.86 8.57 -16.68
CA ASP A 8 -3.20 8.87 -18.07
C ASP A 8 -4.04 7.77 -18.74
N LEU A 9 -5.15 7.29 -18.17
CA LEU A 9 -6.10 6.49 -18.99
C LEU A 9 -7.51 6.25 -18.43
N VAL A 10 -8.22 7.24 -17.88
CA VAL A 10 -9.70 7.13 -17.76
C VAL A 10 -10.33 8.51 -18.01
N ASP A 11 -10.18 9.01 -19.24
CA ASP A 11 -11.10 9.98 -19.83
C ASP A 11 -11.69 9.34 -21.08
N SER A 12 -12.79 8.62 -20.91
CA SER A 12 -13.73 8.27 -21.97
C SER A 12 -14.83 7.40 -21.40
N ARG A 13 -15.99 8.00 -21.15
CA ARG A 13 -17.26 7.50 -21.68
C ARG A 13 -18.33 8.57 -21.50
N LEU A 14 -18.59 9.17 -22.66
CA LEU A 14 -19.65 10.09 -23.01
C LEU A 14 -21.01 9.63 -22.45
N VAL A 15 -21.72 10.57 -21.84
CA VAL A 15 -23.14 10.48 -21.47
C VAL A 15 -23.97 10.42 -22.76
N THR A 16 -24.91 9.48 -22.85
CA THR A 16 -26.03 9.54 -23.81
C THR A 16 -27.30 9.07 -23.09
N THR A 17 -28.33 9.91 -23.14
CA THR A 17 -29.69 9.70 -22.62
C THR A 17 -30.56 8.95 -23.66
N PRO A 18 -31.90 8.77 -23.49
CA PRO A 18 -32.51 7.62 -22.83
C PRO A 18 -33.61 6.93 -23.68
N GLU A 19 -33.70 5.60 -23.75
CA GLU A 19 -35.00 4.95 -24.00
C GLU A 19 -35.03 3.44 -23.70
N ALA A 20 -36.19 2.99 -23.25
CA ALA A 20 -36.74 1.63 -23.19
C ALA A 20 -36.41 0.71 -21.99
N MET A 21 -37.47 0.57 -21.16
CA MET A 21 -37.83 -0.43 -20.14
C MET A 21 -37.50 -1.90 -20.48
N GLN A 22 -37.04 -2.70 -19.49
CA GLN A 22 -37.35 -4.14 -19.23
C GLN A 22 -36.79 -4.58 -17.84
N PRO A 23 -37.30 -5.66 -17.21
CA PRO A 23 -37.55 -5.74 -15.76
C PRO A 23 -36.49 -6.49 -14.94
N GLU A 24 -36.41 -6.10 -13.66
CA GLU A 24 -35.88 -6.83 -12.49
C GLU A 24 -34.71 -7.82 -12.64
N ASP A 25 -33.48 -7.29 -12.69
CA ASP A 25 -32.31 -7.97 -12.15
C ASP A 25 -31.89 -7.27 -10.85
N ARG A 26 -31.98 -7.98 -9.72
CA ARG A 26 -31.48 -7.56 -8.40
C ARG A 26 -29.94 -7.60 -8.41
N ALA A 27 -29.30 -6.98 -9.39
CA ALA A 27 -27.88 -6.70 -9.37
C ALA A 27 -27.63 -5.76 -8.20
N GLN A 28 -27.02 -6.31 -7.16
CA GLN A 28 -26.48 -5.59 -6.01
C GLN A 28 -25.87 -4.27 -6.47
N ARG A 29 -26.60 -3.18 -6.25
CA ARG A 29 -26.11 -1.83 -6.46
C ARG A 29 -25.15 -1.57 -5.31
N SER A 30 -23.92 -2.08 -5.45
CA SER A 30 -22.82 -1.73 -4.57
C SER A 30 -22.80 -0.21 -4.50
N PRO A 31 -22.91 0.40 -3.30
CA PRO A 31 -22.83 1.85 -3.20
C PRO A 31 -21.53 2.26 -3.90
N VAL A 32 -21.64 3.20 -4.85
CA VAL A 32 -20.49 3.73 -5.56
C VAL A 32 -19.67 4.48 -4.52
N CYS A 33 -18.69 3.80 -3.93
CA CYS A 33 -17.76 4.41 -3.01
C CYS A 33 -16.74 5.20 -3.83
N ASP A 34 -16.71 6.51 -3.62
CA ASP A 34 -15.68 7.38 -4.19
C ASP A 34 -14.31 6.90 -3.69
N ARG A 35 -13.43 6.53 -4.63
CA ARG A 35 -12.03 6.22 -4.32
C ARG A 35 -11.23 7.52 -4.36
N ILE A 36 -10.44 7.75 -3.32
CA ILE A 36 -9.61 8.95 -3.18
C ILE A 36 -8.17 8.49 -3.04
N PHE A 37 -7.28 9.07 -3.85
CA PHE A 37 -5.86 8.74 -3.85
C PHE A 37 -5.09 9.80 -3.06
N ILE A 38 -4.22 9.36 -2.16
CA ILE A 38 -3.33 10.20 -1.37
C ILE A 38 -1.92 10.01 -1.90
N GLN A 39 -1.23 11.12 -2.19
CA GLN A 39 0.13 11.06 -2.70
C GLN A 39 1.13 10.71 -1.59
N ARG A 40 2.16 9.98 -1.98
CA ARG A 40 3.30 9.65 -1.12
C ARG A 40 4.16 10.90 -0.89
N ASP A 41 4.72 11.00 0.30
CA ASP A 41 5.74 11.98 0.63
C ASP A 41 7.13 11.37 0.44
N PHE A 42 7.99 12.05 -0.32
CA PHE A 42 9.36 11.64 -0.63
C PHE A 42 10.41 12.59 -0.05
N SER A 43 10.00 13.57 0.77
CA SER A 43 10.91 14.57 1.35
C SER A 43 11.98 13.95 2.25
N GLU A 44 11.64 12.88 2.96
CA GLU A 44 12.54 12.13 3.86
C GLU A 44 13.15 10.89 3.19
N GLY A 45 13.10 10.79 1.86
CA GLY A 45 13.73 9.71 1.09
C GLY A 45 12.74 8.65 0.60
N THR A 46 13.16 7.37 0.65
CA THR A 46 12.42 6.24 0.06
C THR A 46 11.56 5.47 1.06
N ALA A 47 11.48 5.91 2.32
CA ALA A 47 10.62 5.31 3.36
C ALA A 47 9.13 5.57 3.07
N VAL A 48 8.23 4.67 3.47
CA VAL A 48 6.79 4.77 3.12
C VAL A 48 6.09 5.81 3.98
N ARG A 49 5.85 7.00 3.41
CA ARG A 49 5.18 8.12 4.09
C ARG A 49 4.14 8.79 3.22
N PHE A 50 3.15 9.41 3.83
CA PHE A 50 2.04 10.10 3.17
C PHE A 50 1.94 11.55 3.64
N GLN A 51 1.52 12.42 2.73
CA GLN A 51 1.35 13.84 3.02
C GLN A 51 0.17 14.09 3.96
N THR A 52 0.45 14.69 5.12
CA THR A 52 -0.58 15.13 6.08
C THR A 52 -1.24 16.44 5.65
N SER A 53 -0.56 17.21 4.80
CA SER A 53 -1.04 18.47 4.21
C SER A 53 -0.48 18.62 2.80
N PRO A 54 -1.26 19.07 1.80
CA PRO A 54 -2.65 19.54 1.87
C PRO A 54 -3.70 18.41 1.83
N MET A 55 -4.83 18.62 2.52
CA MET A 55 -5.95 17.68 2.49
C MET A 55 -6.64 17.67 1.11
N PRO A 56 -6.90 16.48 0.52
CA PRO A 56 -7.62 16.34 -0.76
C PRO A 56 -8.98 17.05 -0.74
N PHE A 57 -9.31 17.74 -1.85
CA PHE A 57 -10.55 18.51 -1.94
C PHE A 57 -11.81 17.65 -1.77
N GLN A 58 -11.78 16.39 -2.22
CA GLN A 58 -12.89 15.44 -2.12
C GLN A 58 -13.27 15.09 -0.67
N LEU A 59 -12.33 15.25 0.27
CA LEU A 59 -12.57 14.98 1.69
C LEU A 59 -13.01 16.23 2.47
N ARG A 60 -12.85 17.44 1.90
CA ARG A 60 -13.24 18.69 2.56
C ARG A 60 -14.75 18.69 2.79
N GLY A 61 -15.16 19.01 4.02
CA GLY A 61 -16.56 18.99 4.43
C GLY A 61 -17.14 17.60 4.72
N ARG A 62 -16.42 16.51 4.40
CA ARG A 62 -16.77 15.14 4.81
C ARG A 62 -16.05 14.73 6.11
N ILE A 63 -14.79 15.14 6.25
CA ILE A 63 -13.93 14.85 7.41
C ILE A 63 -13.27 16.14 7.90
N ASN A 64 -13.06 16.25 9.22
CA ASN A 64 -12.31 17.36 9.82
C ASN A 64 -10.82 17.26 9.43
N PRO A 65 -10.17 18.39 9.07
CA PRO A 65 -8.77 18.39 8.65
C PRO A 65 -7.82 17.87 9.74
N THR A 66 -8.11 18.17 11.00
CA THR A 66 -7.35 17.64 12.15
C THR A 66 -7.41 16.12 12.21
N ARG A 67 -8.61 15.54 12.08
CA ARG A 67 -8.79 14.09 12.12
C ARG A 67 -8.12 13.39 10.93
N TYR A 68 -8.11 14.04 9.77
CA TYR A 68 -7.35 13.56 8.61
C TYR A 68 -5.85 13.53 8.91
N ALA A 69 -5.29 14.64 9.40
CA ALA A 69 -3.87 14.74 9.72
C ALA A 69 -3.44 13.72 10.79
N GLU A 70 -4.26 13.53 11.83
CA GLU A 70 -4.02 12.51 12.86
C GLU A 70 -4.03 11.10 12.29
N ALA A 71 -5.02 10.75 11.46
CA ALA A 71 -5.11 9.42 10.85
C ALA A 71 -3.91 9.12 9.94
N ILE A 72 -3.50 10.10 9.12
CA ILE A 72 -2.31 9.95 8.26
C ILE A 72 -1.03 9.91 9.09
N GLY A 73 -0.96 10.69 10.18
CA GLY A 73 0.18 10.65 11.11
C GLY A 73 0.33 9.29 11.80
N GLN A 74 -0.78 8.69 12.24
CA GLN A 74 -0.79 7.33 12.80
C GLN A 74 -0.37 6.29 11.75
N LEU A 75 -0.84 6.44 10.51
CA LEU A 75 -0.47 5.56 9.40
C LEU A 75 1.05 5.64 9.12
N ASN A 76 1.60 6.84 9.03
CA ASN A 76 3.03 7.04 8.84
C ASN A 76 3.84 6.42 9.97
N LYS A 77 3.42 6.61 11.24
CA LYS A 77 4.07 6.00 12.40
C LYS A 77 4.08 4.46 12.32
N LEU A 78 2.98 3.84 11.89
CA LEU A 78 2.90 2.39 11.71
C LEU A 78 3.91 1.90 10.65
N PHE A 79 4.06 2.63 9.55
CA PHE A 79 5.05 2.31 8.53
C PHE A 79 6.49 2.52 9.03
N ASP A 80 6.74 3.59 9.79
CA ASP A 80 8.04 3.84 10.40
C ASP A 80 8.42 2.70 11.37
N GLU A 81 7.48 2.23 12.20
CA GLU A 81 7.69 1.10 13.11
C GLU A 81 7.92 -0.22 12.35
N ALA A 82 7.22 -0.44 11.23
CA ALA A 82 7.38 -1.64 10.41
C ALA A 82 8.72 -1.66 9.65
N GLU A 83 9.25 -0.50 9.29
CA GLU A 83 10.56 -0.36 8.63
C GLU A 83 11.72 -0.40 9.63
N ALA A 84 11.44 -0.19 10.93
CA ALA A 84 12.45 -0.26 11.98
C ALA A 84 13.06 -1.66 12.08
N ILE A 85 14.32 -1.78 11.67
CA ILE A 85 15.09 -3.01 11.82
C ILE A 85 15.44 -3.19 13.29
N SER A 86 14.99 -4.32 13.88
CA SER A 86 15.37 -4.69 15.23
C SER A 86 16.72 -5.45 15.24
N PRO A 87 17.56 -5.28 16.28
CA PRO A 87 18.82 -6.00 16.37
C PRO A 87 18.62 -7.52 16.44
N ALA A 88 17.52 -7.98 17.02
CA ALA A 88 17.17 -9.40 17.08
C ALA A 88 17.06 -10.01 15.68
N VAL A 89 16.33 -9.36 14.76
CA VAL A 89 16.19 -9.83 13.37
C VAL A 89 17.56 -9.88 12.67
N CYS A 90 18.44 -8.91 12.93
CA CYS A 90 19.81 -8.95 12.39
C CYS A 90 20.60 -10.16 12.90
N PHE A 91 20.53 -10.45 14.19
CA PHE A 91 21.22 -11.59 14.79
C PHE A 91 20.66 -12.92 14.29
N GLU A 92 19.35 -13.06 14.20
CA GLU A 92 18.69 -14.25 13.66
C GLU A 92 19.14 -14.52 12.22
N ASN A 93 19.16 -13.49 11.37
CA ASN A 93 19.62 -13.60 9.99
C ASN A 93 21.11 -13.99 9.92
N ALA A 94 21.96 -13.40 10.76
CA ALA A 94 23.39 -13.73 10.80
C ALA A 94 23.63 -15.17 11.26
N LEU A 95 22.93 -15.61 12.31
CA LEU A 95 23.01 -16.97 12.82
C LEU A 95 22.46 -17.98 11.82
N GLY A 96 21.38 -17.65 11.11
CA GLY A 96 20.85 -18.48 10.03
C GLY A 96 21.88 -18.70 8.92
N CYS A 97 22.52 -17.62 8.45
CA CYS A 97 23.61 -17.71 7.48
C CYS A 97 24.79 -18.53 7.99
N LEU A 98 25.26 -18.27 9.22
CA LEU A 98 26.36 -19.00 9.83
C LEU A 98 26.04 -20.50 9.94
N THR A 99 24.84 -20.83 10.40
CA THR A 99 24.39 -22.21 10.55
C THR A 99 24.33 -22.92 9.20
N ALA A 100 23.87 -22.26 8.14
CA ALA A 100 23.86 -22.81 6.79
C ALA A 100 25.28 -23.15 6.31
N TYR A 101 26.27 -22.28 6.56
CA TYR A 101 27.66 -22.58 6.23
C TYR A 101 28.26 -23.70 7.08
N LEU A 102 27.95 -23.74 8.38
CA LEU A 102 28.41 -24.80 9.27
C LEU A 102 27.80 -26.16 8.94
N ALA A 103 26.56 -26.19 8.42
CA ALA A 103 25.91 -27.43 8.00
C ALA A 103 26.72 -28.18 6.93
N PHE A 104 27.42 -27.48 6.02
CA PHE A 104 28.30 -28.11 5.03
C PHE A 104 29.50 -28.84 5.65
N LEU A 105 29.92 -28.47 6.86
CA LEU A 105 30.99 -29.15 7.58
C LEU A 105 30.47 -30.38 8.35
N CYS A 106 29.20 -30.39 8.72
CA CYS A 106 28.57 -31.45 9.51
C CYS A 106 27.86 -32.51 8.64
N ILE A 107 27.49 -32.15 7.41
CA ILE A 107 26.78 -33.02 6.47
C ILE A 107 27.76 -33.40 5.37
N ASN A 108 28.06 -34.69 5.22
CA ASN A 108 28.84 -35.18 4.10
C ASN A 108 28.06 -34.94 2.79
N THR A 109 28.56 -34.01 1.97
CA THR A 109 28.00 -33.75 0.65
C THR A 109 28.46 -34.85 -0.31
N HIS A 110 27.62 -35.87 -0.51
CA HIS A 110 27.87 -36.85 -1.56
C HIS A 110 27.50 -36.24 -2.92
N TYR A 111 28.45 -35.54 -3.54
CA TYR A 111 28.30 -35.04 -4.90
C TYR A 111 28.79 -36.11 -5.88
N GLU A 112 27.89 -36.95 -6.39
CA GLU A 112 28.18 -37.85 -7.51
C GLU A 112 28.11 -37.04 -8.82
N LYS A 113 29.16 -37.12 -9.64
CA LYS A 113 29.37 -36.28 -10.83
C LYS A 113 29.00 -37.04 -12.10
#